data_AF-A0A291B9D5-F1
#
_entry.id   AF-A0A291B9D5-F1
#
_cell.length_a   1.000
_cell.length_b   1.000
_cell.length_c   1.000
_cell.angle_alpha   90.00
_cell.angle_beta   90.00
_cell.angle_gamma   90.00
#
_symmetry.space_group_name_H-M   'P 1'
#
loop_
_entity.id
_entity.type
_entity.pdbx_description
1 polymer ?
#
loop_
_entity_poly.entity_id
_entity_poly.type
_entity_poly.pdbx_seq_one_letter_code
_entity_poly.pdbx_strand_id
1 'polypeptide(L)' 'MHSIGFAVDEMLQGFAVTIKMGATTADFDNIVAIHPTGSEEFITMY' A
#
# COMPACT_ATOMS: atom_id res chain seq x y z
N MET A 1 -4.60 0.00 -7.74
CA MET A 1 -3.44 -0.75 -7.24
C MET A 1 -3.45 -2.12 -7.90
N HIS A 2 -2.37 -2.51 -8.58
CA HIS A 2 -2.20 -3.86 -9.13
C HIS A 2 -0.90 -4.42 -8.56
N SER A 3 -0.90 -5.68 -8.15
CA SER A 3 0.26 -6.35 -7.59
C SER A 3 0.21 -7.85 -7.84
N ILE A 4 1.36 -8.50 -7.83
CA ILE A 4 1.53 -9.95 -7.93
C ILE A 4 2.67 -10.37 -7.01
N GLY A 5 2.46 -11.39 -6.17
CA GLY A 5 3.47 -11.82 -5.22
C GLY A 5 2.90 -12.50 -3.98
N PHE A 6 3.78 -12.81 -3.04
CA PHE A 6 3.44 -13.41 -1.76
C PHE A 6 2.62 -12.45 -0.88
N ALA A 7 1.57 -12.96 -0.23
CA ALA A 7 0.67 -12.20 0.67
C ALA A 7 -0.07 -10.99 0.03
N VAL A 8 -0.13 -10.91 -1.30
CA VAL A 8 -0.83 -9.81 -1.99
C VAL A 8 -2.34 -9.83 -1.72
N ASP A 9 -2.92 -11.01 -1.51
CA ASP A 9 -4.32 -11.19 -1.13
C ASP A 9 -4.67 -10.48 0.19
N GLU A 10 -3.81 -10.59 1.21
CA GLU A 10 -3.99 -9.89 2.49
C GLU A 10 -3.67 -8.39 2.37
N MET A 11 -2.56 -8.04 1.73
CA MET A 11 -2.17 -6.64 1.52
C MET A 11 -3.27 -5.85 0.80
N LEU A 12 -3.82 -6.39 -0.29
CA LEU A 12 -4.79 -5.69 -1.12
C LEU A 12 -6.08 -5.35 -0.35
N GLN A 13 -6.45 -6.16 0.65
CA GLN A 13 -7.60 -5.87 1.51
C GLN A 13 -7.41 -4.56 2.30
N GLY A 14 -6.21 -4.33 2.85
CA GLY A 14 -5.89 -3.09 3.56
C GLY A 14 -5.89 -1.87 2.64
N PHE A 15 -5.25 -1.97 1.48
CA PHE A 15 -5.23 -0.88 0.48
C PHE A 15 -6.61 -0.60 -0.12
N ALA A 16 -7.51 -1.58 -0.20
CA ALA A 16 -8.89 -1.35 -0.65
C ALA A 16 -9.62 -0.35 0.25
N VAL A 17 -9.34 -0.33 1.56
CA VAL A 17 -9.93 0.64 2.50
C VAL A 17 -9.45 2.06 2.20
N THR A 18 -8.14 2.26 2.02
CA THR A 18 -7.57 3.59 1.76
C THR A 18 -8.06 4.14 0.42
N ILE A 19 -8.12 3.30 -0.61
CA ILE A 19 -8.68 3.66 -1.93
C ILE A 19 -10.16 4.04 -1.79
N LYS A 20 -10.95 3.28 -1.01
CA LYS A 20 -12.37 3.59 -0.78
C LYS A 20 -12.56 4.93 -0.07
N MET A 21 -11.63 5.33 0.79
CA MET A 21 -11.61 6.62 1.48
C MET A 21 -11.13 7.78 0.61
N GLY A 22 -10.71 7.51 -0.64
CA GLY A 22 -10.23 8.54 -1.56
C GLY A 22 -8.79 8.97 -1.32
N ALA A 23 -7.96 8.09 -0.74
CA ALA A 23 -6.54 8.35 -0.54
C ALA A 23 -5.83 8.74 -1.85
N THR A 24 -5.00 9.76 -1.77
CA THR A 24 -4.12 10.28 -2.81
C THR A 24 -2.69 9.79 -2.58
N THR A 25 -1.80 9.95 -3.57
CA THR A 25 -0.37 9.61 -3.39
C THR A 25 0.25 10.32 -2.17
N ALA A 26 -0.12 11.59 -1.93
CA ALA A 26 0.35 12.33 -0.77
C ALA A 26 -0.06 11.67 0.57
N ASP A 27 -1.19 10.97 0.63
CA ASP A 27 -1.58 10.24 1.84
C ASP A 27 -0.67 9.01 2.05
N PHE A 28 -0.21 8.37 0.97
CA PHE A 28 0.76 7.27 1.05
C PHE A 28 2.15 7.77 1.45
N ASP A 29 2.59 8.92 0.93
CA ASP A 29 3.88 9.55 1.32
C ASP A 29 3.94 9.89 2.82
N ASN A 30 2.78 10.07 3.46
CA ASN A 30 2.66 10.35 4.89
C ASN A 30 2.60 9.08 5.76
N ILE A 31 2.65 7.89 5.18
CA ILE A 31 2.65 6.62 5.92
C ILE A 31 4.10 6.20 6.22
N VAL A 32 4.36 5.76 7.46
CA VAL A 32 5.64 5.14 7.81
C VAL A 32 5.68 3.71 7.26
N ALA A 33 6.68 3.43 6.43
CA ALA A 33 6.92 2.10 5.88
C ALA A 33 7.17 1.05 6.98
N ILE A 34 6.65 -0.16 6.79
CA ILE A 34 6.92 -1.32 7.65
C ILE A 34 7.94 -2.22 6.94
N HIS A 35 9.12 -2.35 7.53
CA HIS A 35 10.23 -3.11 6.96
C HIS A 35 10.49 -4.43 7.72
N PRO A 36 10.81 -5.55 7.05
CA PRO A 36 10.84 -5.77 5.60
C PRO A 36 9.52 -6.35 5.06
N THR A 37 8.82 -5.64 4.18
CA THR A 37 7.55 -6.10 3.60
C THR A 37 7.40 -5.72 2.12
N GLY A 38 6.80 -6.58 1.31
CA GLY A 38 6.46 -6.22 -0.08
C GLY A 38 5.45 -5.06 -0.19
N SER A 39 4.72 -4.77 0.90
CA SER A 39 3.79 -3.64 0.98
C SER A 39 4.51 -2.29 1.12
N GLU A 40 5.72 -2.27 1.68
CA GLU A 40 6.48 -1.03 1.89
C GLU A 40 6.81 -0.32 0.57
N GLU A 41 7.02 -1.09 -0.51
CA GLU A 41 7.25 -0.59 -1.85
C GLU A 41 6.12 0.31 -2.35
N PHE A 42 4.86 0.07 -1.91
CA PHE A 42 3.73 0.91 -2.29
C PHE A 42 3.64 2.22 -1.51
N ILE A 43 4.34 2.31 -0.37
CA ILE A 43 4.43 3.51 0.47
C ILE A 43 5.60 4.40 0.01
N THR A 44 6.61 3.81 -0.63
CA THR A 44 7.81 4.51 -1.09
C THR A 44 7.85 4.75 -2.60
N MET A 45 6.71 4.64 -3.30
CA MET A 45 6.62 4.93 -4.73
C MET A 45 6.74 6.43 -5.01
N TYR A 46 7.76 6.85 -5.76
CA TYR A 46 7.98 8.22 -6.25
C TYR A 46 7.53 8.43 -7.69
#